data_AF-A0A3A3FPA0-F1
#
_entry.id   AF-A0A3A3FPA0-F1
#
_cell.length_a   1.000
_cell.length_b   1.000
_cell.length_c   1.000
_cell.angle_alpha   90.00
_cell.angle_beta   90.00
_cell.angle_gamma   90.00
#
_symmetry.space_group_name_H-M   'P 1'
#
loop_
_entity.id
_entity.type
_entity.pdbx_description
1 polymer ?
#
loop_
_entity_poly.entity_id
_entity_poly.type
_entity_poly.pdbx_seq_one_letter_code
_entity_poly.pdbx_strand_id
1 'polypeptide(L)'
;MQISRATAVKIGVGAISLILLLQAFNSFACYKHNFSDYLHGVMIFLFIPLLPAVISLFLPNALRAVGACACLAPWLILAYYVDCIKPYTDGGASMSYIAVLFYGTPCAIIGAIITGPLTRMFGININKR
;
A
#
# COMPACT_ATOMS: atom_id res chain seq x y z
N MET A 1 2.96 -14.16 -21.25
CA MET A 1 2.61 -12.77 -21.60
C MET A 1 3.85 -11.88 -21.49
N GLN A 2 4.20 -11.13 -22.52
CA GLN A 2 5.33 -10.19 -22.49
C GLN A 2 4.82 -8.80 -22.15
N ILE A 3 5.32 -8.21 -21.06
CA ILE A 3 4.95 -6.85 -20.65
C ILE A 3 6.19 -5.96 -20.74
N SER A 4 6.05 -4.76 -21.31
CA SER A 4 7.16 -3.81 -21.34
C SER A 4 7.45 -3.28 -19.92
N ARG A 5 8.73 -3.00 -19.61
CA ARG A 5 9.09 -2.37 -18.34
C ARG A 5 8.30 -1.09 -18.06
N ALA A 6 8.09 -0.25 -19.09
CA ALA A 6 7.32 0.98 -18.96
C ALA A 6 5.87 0.71 -18.53
N THR A 7 5.22 -0.32 -19.08
CA THR A 7 3.87 -0.72 -18.67
C THR A 7 3.85 -1.25 -17.24
N ALA A 8 4.81 -2.10 -16.87
CA ALA A 8 4.92 -2.63 -15.51
C ALA A 8 5.10 -1.50 -14.47
N VAL A 9 5.92 -0.49 -14.78
CA VAL A 9 6.09 0.70 -13.93
C VAL A 9 4.79 1.50 -13.84
N LYS A 10 4.08 1.74 -14.95
CA LYS A 10 2.78 2.44 -14.93
C LYS A 10 1.77 1.73 -14.04
N ILE A 11 1.69 0.39 -14.11
CA ILE A 11 0.81 -0.41 -13.25
C ILE A 11 1.23 -0.28 -11.78
N GLY A 12 2.53 -0.39 -11.49
CA GLY A 12 3.05 -0.23 -10.13
C GLY A 12 2.77 1.16 -9.55
N VAL A 13 3.00 2.22 -10.32
CA VAL A 13 2.66 3.60 -9.93
C VAL A 13 1.17 3.74 -9.70
N GLY A 14 0.32 3.18 -10.57
CA GLY A 14 -1.13 3.16 -10.37
C GLY A 14 -1.55 2.48 -9.07
N ALA A 15 -0.92 1.35 -8.71
CA ALA A 15 -1.19 0.67 -7.44
C ALA A 15 -0.80 1.52 -6.22
N ILE A 16 0.35 2.21 -6.28
CA ILE A 16 0.77 3.14 -5.22
C ILE A 16 -0.21 4.32 -5.12
N SER A 17 -0.64 4.90 -6.25
CA SER A 17 -1.63 5.96 -6.27
C SER A 17 -2.95 5.53 -5.65
N LEU A 18 -3.41 4.29 -5.87
CA LEU A 18 -4.60 3.76 -5.22
C LEU A 18 -4.46 3.67 -3.69
N ILE A 19 -3.28 3.29 -3.19
CA ILE A 19 -3.01 3.29 -1.74
C ILE A 19 -3.03 4.71 -1.16
N LEU A 20 -2.45 5.67 -1.87
CA LEU A 20 -2.48 7.08 -1.45
C LEU A 20 -3.90 7.66 -1.47
N LEU A 21 -4.72 7.27 -2.46
CA LEU A 21 -6.14 7.64 -2.52
C LEU A 21 -6.95 6.99 -1.42
N LEU A 22 -6.69 5.72 -1.08
CA LEU A 22 -7.32 5.04 0.04
C LEU A 22 -6.96 5.74 1.36
N GLN A 23 -5.71 6.13 1.55
CA GLN A 23 -5.30 6.92 2.72
C GLN A 23 -5.94 8.31 2.74
N ALA A 24 -6.07 8.96 1.57
CA ALA A 24 -6.76 10.24 1.47
C ALA A 24 -8.23 10.11 1.84
N PHE A 25 -8.90 9.06 1.37
CA PHE A 25 -10.27 8.74 1.75
C PHE A 25 -10.40 8.57 3.26
N ASN A 26 -9.54 7.76 3.89
CA ASN A 26 -9.55 7.60 5.35
C ASN A 26 -9.35 8.94 6.07
N SER A 27 -8.37 9.75 5.64
CA SER A 27 -8.07 11.04 6.26
C SER A 27 -9.25 12.02 6.18
N PHE A 28 -9.81 12.21 4.99
CA PHE A 28 -10.84 13.23 4.76
C PHE A 28 -12.24 12.78 5.16
N ALA A 29 -12.62 11.53 4.85
CA ALA A 29 -13.97 11.05 5.10
C ALA A 29 -14.20 10.68 6.57
N CYS A 30 -13.20 10.08 7.23
CA CYS A 30 -13.33 9.67 8.62
C CYS A 30 -12.86 10.74 9.61
N TYR A 31 -11.57 11.10 9.55
CA TYR A 31 -10.98 11.97 10.56
C TYR A 31 -11.21 13.47 10.29
N LYS A 32 -11.83 13.83 9.15
CA LYS A 32 -12.06 15.22 8.72
C LYS A 32 -10.79 16.08 8.75
N HIS A 33 -9.66 15.44 8.46
CA HIS A 33 -8.36 16.05 8.41
C HIS A 33 -8.22 17.07 7.28
N ASN A 34 -7.30 18.02 7.43
CA ASN A 34 -6.93 18.93 6.35
C ASN A 34 -5.82 18.31 5.48
N PHE A 35 -5.44 18.98 4.37
CA PHE A 35 -4.37 18.48 3.50
C PHE A 35 -3.02 18.30 4.24
N SER A 36 -2.71 19.19 5.18
CA SER A 36 -1.50 19.09 6.00
C SER A 36 -1.51 17.84 6.89
N ASP A 37 -2.65 17.55 7.53
CA ASP A 37 -2.80 16.39 8.41
C ASP A 37 -2.75 15.08 7.61
N TYR A 38 -3.34 15.06 6.41
CA TYR A 38 -3.18 13.96 5.46
C TYR A 38 -1.71 13.71 5.13
N LEU A 39 -0.96 14.77 4.77
CA LEU A 39 0.44 14.64 4.40
C LEU A 39 1.29 14.13 5.59
N HIS A 40 1.03 14.63 6.80
CA HIS A 40 1.67 14.13 8.02
C HIS A 40 1.35 12.65 8.26
N GLY A 41 0.08 12.27 8.10
CA GLY A 41 -0.34 10.87 8.23
C GLY A 41 0.35 9.96 7.21
N VAL A 42 0.48 10.41 5.96
CA VAL A 42 1.23 9.69 4.93
C VAL A 42 2.69 9.54 5.32
N MET A 43 3.36 10.61 5.71
CA MET A 43 4.80 10.59 6.00
C MET A 43 5.16 9.76 7.23
N ILE A 44 4.34 9.80 8.28
CA ILE A 44 4.63 9.14 9.55
C ILE A 44 4.18 7.67 9.52
N PHE A 45 2.96 7.39 9.06
CA PHE A 45 2.35 6.07 9.22
C PHE A 45 2.33 5.23 7.95
N LEU A 46 2.21 5.85 6.77
CA LEU A 46 2.07 5.11 5.51
C LEU A 46 3.38 4.96 4.74
N PHE A 47 4.30 5.91 4.86
CA PHE A 47 5.52 5.95 4.07
C PHE A 47 6.35 4.67 4.26
N ILE A 48 6.56 4.27 5.52
CA ILE A 48 7.33 3.06 5.86
C ILE A 48 6.70 1.79 5.25
N PRO A 49 5.40 1.49 5.47
CA PRO A 49 4.74 0.36 4.82
C PRO A 49 4.70 0.42 3.28
N LEU A 50 4.76 1.62 2.70
CA LEU A 50 4.71 1.85 1.26
C LEU A 50 6.09 1.71 0.59
N LEU A 51 7.18 1.84 1.34
CA LEU A 51 8.56 1.71 0.82
C LEU A 51 8.80 0.44 -0.02
N PRO A 52 8.35 -0.77 0.37
CA PRO A 52 8.52 -1.96 -0.44
C PRO A 52 7.92 -1.83 -1.85
N ALA A 53 6.80 -1.12 -1.98
CA ALA A 53 6.16 -0.85 -3.27
C ALA A 53 6.99 0.16 -4.09
N VAL A 54 7.44 1.25 -3.46
CA VAL A 54 8.27 2.28 -4.10
C VAL A 54 9.59 1.68 -4.59
N ILE A 55 10.29 0.92 -3.73
CA ILE A 55 11.54 0.24 -4.07
C ILE A 55 11.32 -0.75 -5.23
N SER A 56 10.18 -1.44 -5.25
CA SER A 56 9.85 -2.38 -6.31
C SER A 56 9.79 -1.75 -7.70
N LEU A 57 9.45 -0.46 -7.82
CA LEU A 57 9.45 0.24 -9.12
C LEU A 57 10.84 0.34 -9.76
N PHE A 58 11.90 0.35 -8.96
CA PHE A 58 13.27 0.43 -9.42
C PHE A 58 13.87 -0.95 -9.73
N LEU A 59 13.22 -2.02 -9.28
CA LEU A 59 13.65 -3.39 -9.56
C LEU A 59 13.31 -3.81 -11.01
N PRO A 60 13.95 -4.89 -11.52
CA PRO A 60 13.64 -5.43 -12.85
C PRO A 60 12.17 -5.85 -13.01
N ASN A 61 11.49 -6.17 -11.90
CA ASN A 61 10.08 -6.53 -11.87
C ASN A 61 9.28 -5.51 -11.08
N ALA A 62 8.84 -4.44 -11.76
CA ALA A 62 8.04 -3.37 -11.18
C ALA A 62 6.62 -3.82 -10.76
N LEU A 63 6.12 -4.96 -11.27
CA LEU A 63 4.82 -5.51 -10.85
C LEU A 63 4.83 -5.97 -9.38
N ARG A 64 6.02 -6.16 -8.78
CA ARG A 64 6.14 -6.44 -7.34
C ARG A 64 5.52 -5.33 -6.47
N ALA A 65 5.45 -4.10 -6.98
CA ALA A 65 4.76 -3.00 -6.30
C ALA A 65 3.26 -3.30 -6.11
N VAL A 66 2.63 -3.98 -7.06
CA VAL A 66 1.20 -4.36 -6.98
C VAL A 66 0.97 -5.31 -5.82
N GLY A 67 1.83 -6.31 -5.63
CA GLY A 67 1.73 -7.23 -4.50
C GLY A 67 1.92 -6.55 -3.16
N ALA A 68 2.90 -5.65 -3.06
CA ALA A 68 3.12 -4.86 -1.85
C ALA A 68 1.87 -4.04 -1.50
N CYS A 69 1.31 -3.32 -2.47
CA CYS A 69 0.09 -2.55 -2.30
C CYS A 69 -1.13 -3.44 -1.97
N ALA A 70 -1.29 -4.57 -2.63
CA ALA A 70 -2.40 -5.50 -2.39
C ALA A 70 -2.37 -6.08 -0.97
N CYS A 71 -1.18 -6.37 -0.43
CA CYS A 71 -1.03 -6.83 0.95
C CYS A 71 -1.12 -5.70 1.99
N LEU A 72 -0.90 -4.45 1.58
CA LEU A 72 -1.03 -3.27 2.44
C LEU A 72 -2.48 -2.77 2.54
N ALA A 73 -3.23 -2.79 1.44
CA ALA A 73 -4.59 -2.23 1.37
C ALA A 73 -5.55 -2.77 2.46
N PRO A 74 -5.60 -4.08 2.78
CA PRO A 74 -6.48 -4.60 3.83
C PRO A 74 -6.25 -3.95 5.19
N TRP A 75 -5.01 -3.56 5.51
CA TRP A 75 -4.69 -2.91 6.79
C TRP A 75 -5.24 -1.49 6.85
N LEU A 76 -5.19 -0.74 5.75
CA LEU A 76 -5.82 0.58 5.65
C LEU A 76 -7.34 0.51 5.71
N ILE A 77 -7.93 -0.51 5.08
CA ILE A 77 -9.38 -0.77 5.16
C ILE A 77 -9.77 -1.15 6.59
N LEU A 78 -8.98 -2.02 7.25
CA LEU A 78 -9.21 -2.40 8.63
C LEU A 78 -9.12 -1.18 9.57
N ALA A 79 -8.14 -0.31 9.37
CA ALA A 79 -8.01 0.91 10.16
C ALA A 79 -9.24 1.81 10.03
N TYR A 80 -9.73 2.01 8.80
CA TYR A 80 -10.98 2.73 8.55
C TYR A 80 -12.17 2.05 9.22
N TYR A 81 -12.28 0.72 9.13
CA TYR A 81 -13.39 -0.01 9.73
C TYR A 81 -13.42 0.14 11.25
N VAL A 82 -12.27 -0.04 11.91
CA VAL A 82 -12.16 0.04 13.37
C VAL A 82 -12.41 1.46 13.86
N ASP A 83 -11.95 2.48 13.15
CA ASP A 83 -12.03 3.86 13.66
C ASP A 83 -13.33 4.57 13.29
N CYS A 84 -13.93 4.19 12.16
CA CYS A 84 -14.98 5.00 11.51
C CYS A 84 -16.31 4.26 11.40
N ILE A 85 -16.29 2.93 11.29
CA ILE A 85 -17.51 2.12 11.19
C ILE A 85 -17.88 1.53 12.56
N LYS A 86 -16.91 0.96 13.27
CA LYS A 86 -17.11 0.34 14.59
C LYS A 86 -16.09 0.86 15.62
N PRO A 87 -16.17 2.16 15.98
CA PRO A 87 -15.25 2.78 16.92
C PRO A 87 -15.28 2.07 18.27
N TYR A 88 -14.10 1.93 18.86
CA TYR A 88 -13.94 1.39 20.20
C TYR A 88 -14.60 2.34 21.22
N THR A 89 -15.52 1.82 22.04
CA THR A 89 -16.41 2.63 22.89
C THR A 89 -15.78 3.05 24.21
N ASP A 90 -14.67 2.46 24.66
CA ASP A 90 -14.11 2.74 25.99
C ASP A 90 -13.11 3.91 26.04
N GLY A 91 -13.18 4.85 25.08
CA GLY A 91 -12.49 6.16 25.19
C GLY A 91 -10.96 6.16 25.00
N GLY A 92 -10.38 5.11 24.45
CA GLY A 92 -8.95 5.06 24.10
C GLY A 92 -8.63 5.77 22.77
N ALA A 93 -7.41 6.32 22.65
CA ALA A 93 -6.89 6.81 21.36
C ALA A 93 -6.71 5.62 20.40
N SER A 94 -7.22 5.73 19.17
CA SER A 94 -7.12 4.61 18.24
C SER A 94 -5.68 4.33 17.83
N MET A 95 -5.26 3.08 18.00
CA MET A 95 -3.97 2.54 17.58
C MET A 95 -4.04 1.80 16.24
N SER A 96 -5.12 1.97 15.48
CA SER A 96 -5.33 1.28 14.20
C SER A 96 -4.17 1.49 13.22
N TYR A 97 -3.64 2.71 13.13
CA TYR A 97 -2.49 3.05 12.28
C TYR A 97 -1.15 2.50 12.77
N ILE A 98 -1.04 2.15 14.06
CA ILE A 98 0.10 1.38 14.57
C ILE A 98 0.05 -0.04 13.98
N ALA A 99 -1.14 -0.64 13.86
CA ALA A 99 -1.26 -1.94 13.20
C ALA A 99 -0.89 -1.85 11.71
N VAL A 100 -1.27 -0.78 11.01
CA VAL A 100 -0.83 -0.52 9.63
C VAL A 100 0.70 -0.46 9.55
N LEU A 101 1.35 0.22 10.49
CA LEU A 101 2.80 0.32 10.53
C LEU A 101 3.48 -1.02 10.79
N PHE A 102 3.09 -1.71 11.87
CA PHE A 102 3.78 -2.93 12.34
C PHE A 102 3.41 -4.19 11.58
N TYR A 103 2.17 -4.33 11.12
CA TYR A 103 1.72 -5.50 10.36
C TYR A 103 1.61 -5.23 8.86
N GLY A 104 1.22 -4.01 8.46
CA GLY A 104 1.18 -3.65 7.05
C GLY A 104 2.57 -3.66 6.40
N THR A 105 3.62 -3.21 7.09
CA THR A 105 4.99 -3.24 6.57
C THR A 105 5.49 -4.66 6.22
N PRO A 106 5.51 -5.64 7.15
CA PRO A 106 5.95 -6.99 6.82
C PRO A 106 5.04 -7.64 5.77
N CYS A 107 3.73 -7.39 5.81
CA CYS A 107 2.80 -7.87 4.76
C CYS A 107 3.14 -7.28 3.38
N ALA A 108 3.47 -6.00 3.28
CA ALA A 108 3.88 -5.37 2.04
C ALA A 108 5.20 -5.93 1.51
N ILE A 109 6.17 -6.20 2.40
CA ILE A 109 7.44 -6.87 2.04
C ILE A 109 7.17 -8.26 1.49
N ILE A 110 6.37 -9.07 2.20
CA ILE A 110 6.00 -10.42 1.78
C ILE A 110 5.27 -10.39 0.43
N GLY A 111 4.30 -9.48 0.27
CA GLY A 111 3.59 -9.27 -0.99
C GLY A 111 4.53 -8.92 -2.14
N ALA A 112 5.51 -8.04 -1.90
CA ALA A 112 6.53 -7.71 -2.88
C ALA A 112 7.37 -8.95 -3.25
N ILE A 113 7.80 -9.74 -2.27
CA ILE A 113 8.63 -10.95 -2.47
C ILE A 113 7.87 -12.01 -3.26
N ILE A 114 6.66 -12.35 -2.85
CA ILE A 114 5.83 -13.43 -3.45
C ILE A 114 5.37 -13.07 -4.86
N THR A 115 5.19 -11.79 -5.17
CA THR A 115 4.75 -11.37 -6.52
C THR A 115 5.80 -11.68 -7.60
N GLY A 116 7.08 -11.72 -7.25
CA GLY A 116 8.15 -12.16 -8.16
C GLY A 116 7.96 -13.58 -8.70
N PRO A 117 7.92 -14.63 -7.85
CA PRO A 117 7.66 -15.99 -8.29
C PRO A 117 6.25 -16.16 -8.89
N LEU A 118 5.22 -15.49 -8.37
CA LEU A 118 3.87 -15.56 -8.95
C LEU A 118 3.85 -15.08 -10.40
N THR A 119 4.44 -13.91 -10.68
CA THR A 119 4.50 -13.39 -12.06
C THR A 119 5.23 -14.35 -13.00
N ARG A 120 6.30 -15.02 -12.55
CA ARG A 120 6.96 -16.08 -13.32
C ARG A 120 6.08 -17.31 -13.54
N MET A 121 5.38 -17.76 -12.49
CA MET A 121 4.47 -18.91 -12.54
C MET A 121 3.31 -18.70 -13.52
N PHE A 122 2.78 -17.47 -13.60
CA PHE A 122 1.77 -17.07 -14.60
C PHE A 122 2.36 -16.75 -15.99
N GLY A 123 3.65 -17.00 -16.21
CA GLY A 123 4.32 -16.75 -17.49
C GLY A 123 4.38 -15.28 -17.89
N ILE A 124 4.31 -14.35 -16.92
CA ILE A 124 4.47 -12.91 -17.14
C ILE A 124 5.96 -12.59 -17.11
N ASN A 125 6.51 -12.31 -18.29
CA ASN A 125 7.90 -11.88 -18.42
C ASN A 125 7.93 -10.38 -18.69
N ILE A 126 8.71 -9.66 -17.89
CA ILE A 126 8.93 -8.22 -18.07
C ILE A 126 10.14 -8.06 -18.97
N ASN A 127 9.89 -7.51 -20.16
CA ASN A 127 10.93 -7.36 -21.15
C ASN A 127 11.87 -6.22 -20.72
N LYS A 128 13.17 -6.51 -20.65
CA LYS A 128 14.21 -5.53 -20.38
C LYS A 128 14.42 -4.73 -21.66
N ARG A 129 13.69 -3.63 -21.80
CA ARG A 129 14.03 -2.58 -22.76
C ARG A 129 14.72 -1.46 -22.00
#